data_AF-A0A3A8PRH5-F1
#
_entry.id   AF-A0A3A8PRH5-F1
#
_cell.length_a   1.000
_cell.length_b   1.000
_cell.length_c   1.000
_cell.angle_alpha   90.00
_cell.angle_beta   90.00
_cell.angle_gamma   90.00
#
_symmetry.space_group_name_H-M   'P 1'
#
loop_
_entity.id
_entity.type
_entity.pdbx_description
1 polymer ?
#
loop_
_entity_poly.entity_id
_entity_poly.type
_entity_poly.pdbx_seq_one_letter_code
_entity_poly.pdbx_strand_id
1 'polypeptide(L)'
;MRPLLAAALLLTAAAHAQAPSRAPLKPGPEKTAPEKSSGDKAVADKAGLEKTAPARPSPTPADVSTPDVALLRGLLWASEPAPEEIRTLAIEDLALLGDPRALDPLAAFIWDPNPRIQQAALRAVALFQHRRAEEILGNIVRHPRLPDALKIQALGGLLYQRTPTARRTVQDVAADSRMGYAVQNAARTVGSQWDAAVTATP
;
A
#
# COMPACT_ATOMS: atom_id res chain seq x y z
N MET A 1 -11.48 -26.21 -50.65
CA MET A 1 -11.06 -27.59 -50.35
C MET A 1 -9.85 -27.51 -49.43
N ARG A 2 -9.95 -28.06 -48.21
CA ARG A 2 -8.84 -28.27 -47.27
C ARG A 2 -8.22 -29.65 -47.55
N PRO A 3 -6.92 -29.87 -47.28
CA PRO A 3 -6.46 -31.19 -46.86
C PRO A 3 -6.28 -31.23 -45.34
N LEU A 4 -6.83 -32.31 -44.76
CA LEU A 4 -6.64 -32.82 -43.41
C LEU A 4 -5.38 -33.70 -43.35
N LEU A 5 -5.02 -34.07 -42.10
CA LEU A 5 -4.25 -35.24 -41.61
C LEU A 5 -2.96 -34.82 -40.87
N ALA A 6 -2.55 -35.37 -39.73
CA ALA A 6 -3.13 -36.28 -38.72
C ALA A 6 -2.03 -36.52 -37.65
N ALA A 7 -2.45 -37.09 -36.51
CA ALA A 7 -1.66 -37.92 -35.57
C ALA A 7 -0.74 -37.23 -34.52
N ALA A 8 -0.55 -37.75 -33.31
CA ALA A 8 -1.26 -38.71 -32.46
C ALA A 8 -0.51 -38.80 -31.10
N LEU A 9 -1.28 -38.83 -29.99
CA LEU A 9 -1.17 -39.68 -28.78
C LEU A 9 0.20 -40.06 -28.14
N LEU A 10 0.33 -39.82 -26.82
CA LEU A 10 0.48 -40.80 -25.69
C LEU A 10 1.00 -40.04 -24.42
N LEU A 11 0.31 -39.94 -23.27
CA LEU A 11 -0.08 -40.90 -22.21
C LEU A 11 0.93 -41.03 -21.05
N THR A 12 0.37 -41.26 -19.84
CA THR A 12 0.94 -41.68 -18.53
C THR A 12 1.16 -40.59 -17.48
N ALA A 13 1.00 -40.80 -16.16
CA ALA A 13 0.12 -41.60 -15.28
C ALA A 13 0.67 -41.44 -13.83
N ALA A 14 -0.20 -41.61 -12.83
CA ALA A 14 0.06 -41.98 -11.41
C ALA A 14 0.76 -40.94 -10.50
N ALA A 15 0.11 -40.37 -9.48
CA ALA A 15 -0.33 -40.94 -8.19
C ALA A 15 0.80 -41.15 -7.17
N HIS A 16 0.75 -40.49 -6.00
CA HIS A 16 0.68 -41.14 -4.67
C HIS A 16 0.92 -40.20 -3.46
N ALA A 17 0.18 -40.54 -2.39
CA ALA A 17 0.57 -40.51 -0.97
C ALA A 17 0.13 -39.33 -0.07
N GLN A 18 -0.96 -39.62 0.64
CA GLN A 18 -1.28 -39.24 2.02
C GLN A 18 -0.07 -39.17 2.97
N ALA A 19 -0.15 -38.25 3.95
CA ALA A 19 0.37 -38.44 5.29
C ALA A 19 -0.59 -37.82 6.33
N PRO A 20 -1.22 -38.62 7.21
CA PRO A 20 -1.78 -38.11 8.46
C PRO A 20 -1.05 -38.75 9.65
N SER A 21 -0.46 -37.96 10.54
CA SER A 21 -0.11 -38.45 11.87
C SER A 21 0.12 -37.31 12.86
N ARG A 22 -0.88 -37.02 13.70
CA ARG A 22 -0.69 -36.40 15.03
C ARG A 22 -1.87 -36.71 15.94
N ALA A 23 -1.62 -37.54 16.95
CA ALA A 23 -2.29 -37.59 18.26
C ALA A 23 -1.46 -38.49 19.19
N PRO A 24 -1.61 -38.44 20.54
CA PRO A 24 -2.16 -37.41 21.42
C PRO A 24 -1.18 -37.01 22.55
N LEU A 25 -1.44 -35.89 23.26
CA LEU A 25 -0.75 -35.54 24.51
C LEU A 25 -1.79 -35.18 25.58
N LYS A 26 -1.87 -35.99 26.64
CA LYS A 26 -2.37 -35.72 28.01
C LYS A 26 -1.98 -36.91 28.92
N PRO A 27 -2.05 -36.85 30.28
CA PRO A 27 -2.14 -35.71 31.22
C PRO A 27 -1.21 -35.83 32.46
N GLY A 28 -1.19 -34.79 33.31
CA GLY A 28 -0.94 -34.89 34.77
C GLY A 28 0.04 -33.85 35.35
N PRO A 29 0.03 -33.58 36.68
CA PRO A 29 -1.11 -33.41 37.55
C PRO A 29 -1.09 -32.10 38.39
N GLU A 30 -2.30 -31.68 38.71
CA GLU A 30 -2.83 -30.99 39.90
C GLU A 30 -1.95 -30.89 41.18
N LYS A 31 -1.91 -29.68 41.77
CA LYS A 31 -1.87 -29.37 43.23
C LYS A 31 -2.21 -27.88 43.41
N THR A 32 -3.47 -27.51 43.65
CA THR A 32 -4.18 -27.33 44.94
C THR A 32 -3.65 -26.24 45.90
N ALA A 33 -4.38 -25.11 45.87
CA ALA A 33 -4.95 -24.35 47.01
C ALA A 33 -4.02 -23.50 47.94
N PRO A 34 -4.58 -22.62 48.79
CA PRO A 34 -5.53 -21.52 48.50
C PRO A 34 -5.08 -20.18 49.15
N GLU A 35 -5.49 -19.02 48.62
CA GLU A 35 -5.30 -17.72 49.31
C GLU A 35 -6.60 -17.26 49.99
N LYS A 36 -6.50 -17.12 51.31
CA LYS A 36 -7.50 -16.52 52.22
C LYS A 36 -7.46 -15.00 52.08
N SER A 37 -8.62 -14.39 52.02
CA SER A 37 -8.82 -12.96 52.19
C SER A 37 -9.18 -12.60 53.63
N SER A 38 -8.87 -11.34 53.96
CA SER A 38 -9.50 -10.49 54.98
C SER A 38 -8.97 -10.54 56.41
N GLY A 39 -8.65 -9.35 56.94
CA GLY A 39 -8.80 -9.04 58.36
C GLY A 39 -7.63 -8.40 59.10
N ASP A 40 -7.35 -7.12 58.81
CA ASP A 40 -7.31 -6.01 59.79
C ASP A 40 -6.50 -6.14 61.11
N LYS A 41 -5.41 -5.36 61.25
CA LYS A 41 -5.25 -4.29 62.28
C LYS A 41 -3.82 -3.74 62.39
N ALA A 42 -3.79 -2.43 62.64
CA ALA A 42 -2.66 -1.55 62.88
C ALA A 42 -1.75 -1.93 64.07
N VAL A 43 -0.49 -1.44 64.04
CA VAL A 43 0.08 -0.46 65.00
C VAL A 43 1.51 -0.08 64.57
N ALA A 44 1.84 1.19 64.83
CA ALA A 44 3.06 1.95 64.60
C ALA A 44 4.39 1.27 64.99
N ASP A 45 5.51 1.67 64.37
CA ASP A 45 6.44 2.68 64.92
C ASP A 45 7.67 2.94 63.99
N LYS A 46 8.15 4.18 64.02
CA LYS A 46 9.51 4.69 63.73
C LYS A 46 10.19 4.59 62.36
N ALA A 47 10.26 5.77 61.74
CA ALA A 47 11.49 6.53 61.45
C ALA A 47 12.70 5.78 60.82
N GLY A 48 12.88 5.99 59.52
CA GLY A 48 14.13 5.77 58.80
C GLY A 48 14.22 6.74 57.63
N LEU A 49 15.06 7.76 57.78
CA LEU A 49 15.43 8.72 56.74
C LEU A 49 16.27 8.00 55.68
N GLU A 50 15.68 7.64 54.54
CA GLU A 50 16.46 7.24 53.36
C GLU A 50 16.16 8.16 52.17
N LYS A 51 17.14 9.02 51.92
CA LYS A 51 17.25 9.95 50.82
C LYS A 51 17.37 9.17 49.51
N THR A 52 16.23 8.85 48.90
CA THR A 52 16.17 8.20 47.58
C THR A 52 16.10 9.27 46.49
N ALA A 53 17.00 9.12 45.51
CA ALA A 53 17.21 9.97 44.35
C ALA A 53 15.90 10.31 43.59
N PRO A 54 15.85 11.42 42.81
CA PRO A 54 14.67 11.70 42.01
C PRO A 54 14.37 10.48 41.12
N ALA A 55 13.13 9.99 41.20
CA ALA A 55 12.62 8.97 40.32
C ALA A 55 12.98 9.37 38.89
N ARG A 56 13.76 8.53 38.18
CA ARG A 56 13.80 8.63 36.72
C ARG A 56 12.34 8.61 36.28
N PRO A 57 11.89 9.52 35.40
CA PRO A 57 10.58 9.35 34.83
C PRO A 57 10.57 7.95 34.21
N SER A 58 9.71 7.07 34.73
CA SER A 58 9.35 5.84 34.07
C SER A 58 9.03 6.21 32.63
N PRO A 59 9.58 5.52 31.61
CA PRO A 59 9.18 5.79 30.24
C PRO A 59 7.68 5.60 30.23
N THR A 60 6.94 6.70 30.08
CA THR A 60 5.55 6.64 29.67
C THR A 60 5.53 5.69 28.47
N PRO A 61 4.59 4.75 28.36
CA PRO A 61 4.41 4.05 27.10
C PRO A 61 4.08 5.13 26.09
N ALA A 62 5.11 5.58 25.37
CA ALA A 62 4.97 6.50 24.27
C ALA A 62 3.93 5.86 23.38
N ASP A 63 2.89 6.61 23.06
CA ASP A 63 1.90 6.21 22.09
C ASP A 63 2.66 5.82 20.81
N VAL A 64 2.89 4.52 20.62
CA VAL A 64 3.79 3.97 19.60
C VAL A 64 3.21 4.11 18.19
N SER A 65 2.09 4.79 18.06
CA SER A 65 1.51 5.26 16.80
C SER A 65 2.24 6.51 16.29
N THR A 66 3.57 6.45 16.21
CA THR A 66 4.31 7.50 15.51
C THR A 66 4.05 7.37 14.00
N PRO A 67 3.98 8.48 13.24
CA PRO A 67 3.83 8.44 11.78
C PRO A 67 4.85 7.53 11.08
N ASP A 68 6.06 7.43 11.65
CA ASP A 68 7.11 6.53 11.18
C ASP A 68 6.70 5.05 11.28
N VAL A 69 6.11 4.62 12.41
CA VAL A 69 5.66 3.24 12.58
C VAL A 69 4.51 2.91 11.62
N ALA A 70 3.59 3.86 11.38
CA ALA A 70 2.50 3.70 10.43
C ALA A 70 3.02 3.55 8.99
N LEU A 71 3.96 4.42 8.58
CA LEU A 71 4.61 4.34 7.27
C LEU A 71 5.32 3.00 7.09
N LEU A 72 6.14 2.59 8.06
CA LEU A 72 6.89 1.33 7.99
C LEU A 72 5.96 0.12 7.92
N ARG A 73 4.86 0.12 8.68
CA ARG A 73 3.85 -0.96 8.63
C ARG A 73 3.14 -1.02 7.28
N GLY A 74 2.71 0.12 6.74
CA GLY A 74 2.07 0.17 5.43
C GLY A 74 3.01 -0.35 4.33
N LEU A 75 4.28 0.05 4.36
CA LEU A 75 5.28 -0.43 3.41
C LEU A 75 5.56 -1.93 3.56
N LEU A 76 5.61 -2.44 4.79
CA LEU A 76 5.78 -3.87 5.06
C LEU A 76 4.64 -4.68 4.43
N TRP A 77 3.39 -4.34 4.73
CA TRP A 77 2.23 -5.08 4.21
C TRP A 77 2.02 -4.92 2.71
N ALA A 78 2.45 -3.81 2.11
CA ALA A 78 2.40 -3.64 0.67
C ALA A 78 3.45 -4.50 -0.08
N SER A 79 4.57 -4.81 0.57
CA SER A 79 5.74 -5.48 -0.04
C SER A 79 5.90 -6.96 0.30
N GLU A 80 5.41 -7.41 1.46
CA GLU A 80 5.47 -8.82 1.84
C GLU A 80 4.65 -9.71 0.88
N PRO A 81 4.98 -11.01 0.76
CA PRO A 81 4.15 -11.99 0.06
C PRO A 81 2.83 -12.20 0.83
N ALA A 82 1.91 -11.27 0.64
CA ALA A 82 0.57 -11.26 1.21
C ALA A 82 -0.49 -11.36 0.08
N PRO A 83 -1.73 -11.77 0.41
CA PRO A 83 -2.85 -11.70 -0.51
C PRO A 83 -2.97 -10.31 -1.15
N GLU A 84 -3.38 -10.29 -2.42
CA GLU A 84 -3.53 -9.07 -3.22
C GLU A 84 -4.43 -8.03 -2.54
N GLU A 85 -5.47 -8.48 -1.85
CA GLU A 85 -6.40 -7.63 -1.11
C GLU A 85 -5.69 -6.89 0.02
N ILE A 86 -4.83 -7.59 0.78
CA ILE A 86 -4.07 -6.99 1.88
C ILE A 86 -3.06 -5.98 1.34
N ARG A 87 -2.36 -6.33 0.27
CA ARG A 87 -1.39 -5.43 -0.37
C ARG A 87 -2.06 -4.17 -0.92
N THR A 88 -3.24 -4.32 -1.53
CA THR A 88 -4.04 -3.20 -2.04
C THR A 88 -4.46 -2.27 -0.92
N LEU A 89 -4.99 -2.82 0.18
CA LEU A 89 -5.37 -2.04 1.36
C LEU A 89 -4.16 -1.29 1.95
N ALA A 90 -3.02 -1.95 2.08
CA ALA A 90 -1.80 -1.32 2.58
C ALA A 90 -1.35 -0.15 1.70
N ILE A 91 -1.45 -0.28 0.37
CA ILE A 91 -1.15 0.80 -0.59
C ILE A 91 -2.14 1.97 -0.44
N GLU A 92 -3.42 1.68 -0.26
CA GLU A 92 -4.45 2.71 -0.05
C GLU A 92 -4.26 3.42 1.29
N ASP A 93 -3.90 2.70 2.35
CA ASP A 93 -3.55 3.26 3.67
C ASP A 93 -2.32 4.18 3.59
N LEU A 94 -1.31 3.84 2.77
CA LEU A 94 -0.16 4.72 2.53
C LEU A 94 -0.56 6.05 1.89
N ALA A 95 -1.58 6.05 1.02
CA ALA A 95 -2.11 7.28 0.44
C ALA A 95 -2.85 8.12 1.47
N LEU A 96 -3.63 7.47 2.35
CA LEU A 96 -4.35 8.14 3.44
C LEU A 96 -3.40 8.71 4.49
N LEU A 97 -2.27 8.05 4.75
CA LEU A 97 -1.22 8.55 5.63
C LEU A 97 -0.64 9.87 5.12
N GLY A 98 -0.58 10.05 3.79
CA GLY A 98 -0.16 11.30 3.16
C GLY A 98 1.32 11.65 3.35
N ASP A 99 2.14 10.72 3.87
CA ASP A 99 3.58 10.91 4.05
C ASP A 99 4.31 10.82 2.70
N PRO A 100 4.93 11.90 2.20
CA PRO A 100 5.60 11.90 0.90
C PRO A 100 6.72 10.88 0.77
N ARG A 101 7.28 10.37 1.89
CA ARG A 101 8.27 9.27 1.89
C ARG A 101 7.73 7.97 1.28
N ALA A 102 6.40 7.82 1.19
CA ALA A 102 5.77 6.69 0.52
C ALA A 102 5.85 6.76 -1.02
N LEU A 103 6.16 7.92 -1.62
CA LEU A 103 6.05 8.11 -3.07
C LEU A 103 7.00 7.23 -3.89
N ASP A 104 8.26 7.09 -3.47
CA ASP A 104 9.22 6.25 -4.20
C ASP A 104 8.88 4.75 -4.07
N PRO A 105 8.52 4.21 -2.88
CA PRO A 105 7.97 2.86 -2.77
C PRO A 105 6.69 2.63 -3.59
N LEU A 106 5.74 3.58 -3.56
CA LEU A 106 4.52 3.51 -4.38
C LEU A 106 4.86 3.48 -5.88
N ALA A 107 5.89 4.21 -6.31
CA ALA A 107 6.35 4.18 -7.69
C ALA A 107 6.88 2.80 -8.11
N ALA A 108 7.48 2.03 -7.17
CA ALA A 108 7.91 0.67 -7.44
C ALA A 108 6.74 -0.28 -7.71
N PHE A 109 5.62 -0.13 -7.00
CA PHE A 109 4.43 -0.96 -7.16
C PHE A 109 3.69 -0.77 -8.49
N ILE A 110 3.99 0.28 -9.26
CA ILE A 110 3.50 0.45 -10.64
C ILE A 110 4.02 -0.68 -11.56
N TRP A 111 5.14 -1.30 -11.21
CA TRP A 111 5.77 -2.39 -11.95
C TRP A 111 5.40 -3.77 -11.43
N ASP A 112 4.49 -3.85 -10.46
CA ASP A 112 4.04 -5.11 -9.89
C ASP A 112 3.42 -6.01 -10.98
N PRO A 113 3.63 -7.33 -11.00
CA PRO A 113 3.00 -8.21 -11.98
C PRO A 113 1.47 -8.22 -11.88
N ASN A 114 0.90 -7.83 -10.74
CA ASN A 114 -0.53 -7.81 -10.52
C ASN A 114 -1.16 -6.48 -10.97
N PRO A 115 -2.06 -6.47 -11.97
CA PRO A 115 -2.69 -5.24 -12.47
C PRO A 115 -3.46 -4.45 -11.41
N ARG A 116 -4.03 -5.11 -10.38
CA ARG A 116 -4.75 -4.38 -9.32
C ARG A 116 -3.80 -3.60 -8.43
N ILE A 117 -2.63 -4.16 -8.15
CA ILE A 117 -1.58 -3.48 -7.38
C ILE A 117 -1.04 -2.29 -8.16
N GLN A 118 -0.80 -2.44 -9.46
CA GLN A 118 -0.42 -1.31 -10.33
C GLN A 118 -1.44 -0.18 -10.27
N GLN A 119 -2.73 -0.51 -10.38
CA GLN A 119 -3.81 0.47 -10.33
C GLN A 119 -3.93 1.14 -8.95
N ALA A 120 -3.84 0.37 -7.87
CA ALA A 120 -3.86 0.88 -6.51
C ALA A 120 -2.70 1.85 -6.26
N ALA A 121 -1.49 1.47 -6.67
CA ALA A 121 -0.30 2.30 -6.55
C ALA A 121 -0.44 3.60 -7.35
N LEU A 122 -0.94 3.53 -8.58
CA LEU A 122 -1.18 4.71 -9.40
C LEU A 122 -2.24 5.64 -8.80
N ARG A 123 -3.35 5.09 -8.28
CA ARG A 123 -4.35 5.89 -7.54
C ARG A 123 -3.73 6.55 -6.31
N ALA A 124 -2.96 5.79 -5.53
CA ALA A 124 -2.28 6.29 -4.34
C ALA A 124 -1.35 7.47 -4.69
N VAL A 125 -0.47 7.32 -5.68
CA VAL A 125 0.40 8.41 -6.15
C VAL A 125 -0.40 9.63 -6.58
N ALA A 126 -1.52 9.47 -7.29
CA ALA A 126 -2.35 10.59 -7.75
C ALA A 126 -2.98 11.41 -6.61
N LEU A 127 -3.18 10.81 -5.43
CA LEU A 127 -3.72 11.49 -4.25
C LEU A 127 -2.71 12.43 -3.58
N PHE A 128 -1.40 12.22 -3.79
CA PHE A 128 -0.39 13.13 -3.28
C PHE A 128 -0.33 14.40 -4.12
N GLN A 129 -0.68 15.52 -3.49
CA GLN A 129 -0.48 16.87 -4.04
C GLN A 129 0.98 17.31 -3.85
N HIS A 130 1.89 16.61 -4.51
CA HIS A 130 3.32 16.75 -4.28
C HIS A 130 4.10 16.73 -5.61
N ARG A 131 5.13 17.58 -5.72
CA ARG A 131 5.96 17.67 -6.94
C ARG A 131 6.47 16.29 -7.40
N ARG A 132 6.90 15.45 -6.47
CA ARG A 132 7.39 14.10 -6.77
C ARG A 132 6.29 13.20 -7.36
N ALA A 133 5.04 13.34 -6.92
CA ALA A 133 3.93 12.58 -7.48
C ALA A 133 3.67 12.99 -8.94
N GLU A 134 3.69 14.30 -9.22
CA GLU A 134 3.59 14.81 -10.60
C GLU A 134 4.70 14.26 -11.51
N GLU A 135 5.95 14.23 -11.02
CA GLU A 135 7.07 13.64 -11.76
C GLU A 135 6.83 12.16 -12.07
N ILE A 136 6.37 11.38 -11.08
CA ILE A 136 6.05 9.96 -11.25
C ILE A 136 4.95 9.78 -12.30
N LEU A 137 3.83 10.51 -12.19
CA LEU A 137 2.72 10.45 -13.15
C LEU A 137 3.16 10.82 -14.57
N GLY A 138 3.93 11.90 -14.73
CA GLY A 138 4.46 12.30 -16.02
C GLY A 138 5.38 11.23 -16.65
N ASN A 139 6.18 10.56 -15.83
CA ASN A 139 7.03 9.45 -16.29
C ASN A 139 6.22 8.25 -16.75
N ILE A 140 5.13 7.91 -16.05
CA ILE A 140 4.21 6.82 -16.44
C ILE A 140 3.61 7.09 -17.82
N VAL A 141 3.09 8.30 -18.03
CA VAL A 141 2.45 8.69 -19.29
C VAL A 141 3.41 8.55 -20.47
N ARG A 142 4.68 8.96 -20.29
CA ARG A 142 5.70 8.92 -21.34
C ARG A 142 6.41 7.56 -21.46
N HIS A 143 6.12 6.60 -20.59
CA HIS A 143 6.86 5.34 -20.59
C HIS A 143 6.50 4.47 -21.82
N PRO A 144 7.49 4.02 -22.62
CA PRO A 144 7.21 3.33 -23.90
C PRO A 144 6.51 1.99 -23.71
N ARG A 145 6.79 1.27 -22.62
CA ARG A 145 6.31 -0.10 -22.39
C ARG A 145 5.10 -0.21 -21.46
N LEU A 146 4.65 0.88 -20.83
CA LEU A 146 3.49 0.80 -19.95
C LEU A 146 2.20 0.71 -20.78
N PRO A 147 1.21 -0.07 -20.32
CA PRO A 147 -0.07 -0.21 -21.01
C PRO A 147 -0.81 1.12 -21.03
N ASP A 148 -1.55 1.37 -22.11
CA ASP A 148 -2.30 2.61 -22.31
C ASP A 148 -3.31 2.88 -21.19
N ALA A 149 -3.88 1.83 -20.58
CA ALA A 149 -4.77 1.96 -19.43
C ALA A 149 -4.11 2.71 -18.25
N LEU A 150 -2.86 2.38 -17.91
CA LEU A 150 -2.13 3.08 -16.85
C LEU A 150 -1.76 4.50 -17.26
N LYS A 151 -1.39 4.73 -18.53
CA LYS A 151 -1.11 6.08 -19.04
C LYS A 151 -2.34 6.99 -18.96
N ILE A 152 -3.50 6.46 -19.37
CA ILE A 152 -4.79 7.17 -19.30
C ILE A 152 -5.16 7.48 -17.86
N GLN A 153 -5.01 6.52 -16.94
CA GLN A 153 -5.26 6.75 -15.52
C GLN A 153 -4.29 7.80 -14.94
N ALA A 154 -3.00 7.77 -15.34
CA ALA A 154 -2.01 8.75 -14.90
C ALA A 154 -2.32 10.17 -15.41
N LEU A 155 -2.84 10.30 -16.65
CA LEU A 155 -3.34 11.57 -17.16
C LEU A 155 -4.48 12.12 -16.30
N GLY A 156 -5.42 11.27 -15.87
CA GLY A 156 -6.44 11.65 -14.89
C GLY A 156 -5.82 12.05 -13.54
N GLY A 157 -4.76 11.36 -13.11
CA GLY A 157 -3.97 11.70 -11.93
C GLY A 157 -3.38 13.12 -11.96
N LEU A 158 -2.88 13.55 -13.12
CA LEU A 158 -2.29 14.87 -13.33
C LEU A 158 -3.31 16.01 -13.15
N LEU A 159 -4.61 15.74 -13.41
CA LEU A 159 -5.68 16.71 -13.14
C LEU A 159 -5.72 17.10 -11.66
N TYR A 160 -5.54 16.12 -10.77
CA TYR A 160 -5.60 16.36 -9.33
C TYR A 160 -4.47 17.25 -8.85
N GLN A 161 -3.30 17.24 -9.49
CA GLN A 161 -2.13 18.02 -9.06
C GLN A 161 -2.35 19.54 -9.13
N ARG A 162 -3.26 20.00 -9.99
CA ARG A 162 -3.65 21.42 -10.13
C ARG A 162 -2.47 22.39 -10.34
N THR A 163 -1.38 21.92 -10.93
CA THR A 163 -0.20 22.73 -11.24
C THR A 163 -0.17 23.15 -12.72
N PRO A 164 0.44 24.30 -13.05
CA PRO A 164 0.69 24.66 -14.45
C PRO A 164 1.60 23.66 -15.17
N THR A 165 2.51 23.01 -14.44
CA THR A 165 3.42 22.00 -14.98
C THR A 165 2.67 20.72 -15.35
N ALA A 166 1.79 20.21 -14.50
CA ALA A 166 0.90 19.09 -14.84
C ALA A 166 0.05 19.43 -16.08
N ARG A 167 -0.50 20.65 -16.15
CA ARG A 167 -1.26 21.11 -17.32
C ARG A 167 -0.45 21.08 -18.62
N ARG A 168 0.78 21.60 -18.59
CA ARG A 168 1.68 21.53 -19.74
C ARG A 168 1.97 20.10 -20.15
N THR A 169 2.25 19.20 -19.21
CA THR A 169 2.54 17.80 -19.56
C THR A 169 1.39 17.11 -20.29
N VAL A 170 0.14 17.37 -19.90
CA VAL A 170 -1.05 16.83 -20.59
C VAL A 170 -1.21 17.45 -21.98
N GLN A 171 -0.98 18.75 -22.14
CA GLN A 171 -1.03 19.43 -23.44
C GLN A 171 0.04 18.88 -24.41
N ASP A 172 1.26 18.68 -23.91
CA ASP A 172 2.35 18.09 -24.70
C ASP A 172 1.97 16.67 -25.16
N VAL A 173 1.40 15.86 -24.28
CA VAL A 173 0.97 14.49 -24.61
C VAL A 173 -0.19 14.48 -25.60
N ALA A 174 -1.10 15.44 -25.53
CA ALA A 174 -2.20 15.59 -26.49
C ALA A 174 -1.71 15.97 -27.90
N ALA A 175 -0.57 16.66 -27.99
CA ALA A 175 0.06 17.10 -29.25
C ALA A 175 1.08 16.10 -29.80
N ASP A 176 1.64 15.20 -28.99
CA ASP A 176 2.67 14.26 -29.41
C ASP A 176 2.08 13.13 -30.27
N SER A 177 2.34 13.20 -31.57
CA SER A 177 1.91 12.21 -32.57
C SER A 177 2.49 10.82 -32.37
N ARG A 178 3.54 10.68 -31.55
CA ARG A 178 4.14 9.38 -31.20
C ARG A 178 3.31 8.61 -30.16
N MET A 179 2.43 9.30 -29.44
CA MET A 179 1.57 8.69 -28.44
C MET A 179 0.43 7.91 -29.11
N GLY A 180 -0.01 6.81 -28.50
CA GLY A 180 -1.15 6.04 -29.00
C GLY A 180 -2.43 6.89 -29.03
N TYR A 181 -3.31 6.65 -30.00
CA TYR A 181 -4.55 7.42 -30.20
C TYR A 181 -5.39 7.53 -28.92
N ALA A 182 -5.56 6.44 -28.18
CA ALA A 182 -6.34 6.42 -26.95
C ALA A 182 -5.75 7.35 -25.88
N VAL A 183 -4.42 7.35 -25.73
CA VAL A 183 -3.71 8.20 -24.77
C VAL A 183 -3.78 9.67 -25.17
N GLN A 184 -3.60 9.98 -26.46
CA GLN A 184 -3.77 11.35 -26.96
C GLN A 184 -5.19 11.87 -26.73
N ASN A 185 -6.20 11.04 -27.03
CA ASN A 185 -7.59 11.43 -26.86
C ASN A 185 -7.91 11.68 -25.38
N ALA A 186 -7.46 10.79 -24.49
CA ALA A 186 -7.59 11.00 -23.05
C ALA A 186 -6.91 12.29 -22.59
N ALA A 187 -5.71 12.59 -23.10
CA ALA A 187 -5.00 13.82 -22.77
C ALA A 187 -5.78 15.07 -23.21
N ARG A 188 -6.42 15.06 -24.39
CA ARG A 188 -7.31 16.15 -24.82
C ARG A 188 -8.53 16.30 -23.91
N THR A 189 -9.15 15.18 -23.51
CA THR A 189 -10.28 15.19 -22.57
C THR A 189 -9.90 15.68 -21.19
N VAL A 190 -8.70 15.37 -20.70
CA VAL A 190 -8.20 15.93 -19.43
C VAL A 190 -7.88 17.41 -19.59
N GLY A 191 -7.28 17.80 -20.72
CA GLY A 191 -6.99 19.20 -21.04
C GLY A 191 -8.21 20.09 -21.01
N SER A 192 -9.31 19.65 -21.64
CA SER A 192 -10.56 20.43 -21.70
C SER A 192 -11.24 20.63 -20.35
N GLN A 193 -10.99 19.76 -19.36
CA GLN A 193 -11.52 19.91 -18.00
C GLN A 193 -10.91 21.12 -17.28
N TRP A 194 -9.64 21.45 -17.54
CA TRP A 194 -9.05 22.68 -17.00
C TRP A 194 -9.60 23.93 -17.69
N ASP A 195 -9.87 23.86 -18.99
CA ASP A 195 -10.43 25.00 -19.73
C ASP A 195 -11.85 25.31 -19.23
N ALA A 196 -12.66 24.28 -19.01
CA ALA A 196 -13.99 24.41 -18.43
C ALA A 196 -13.97 25.06 -17.04
N ALA A 197 -13.02 24.67 -16.18
CA ALA A 197 -12.86 25.24 -14.84
C ALA A 197 -12.51 26.74 -14.87
N VAL A 198 -11.71 27.19 -15.84
CA VAL A 198 -11.38 28.62 -16.02
C VAL A 198 -12.62 29.41 -16.45
N THR A 199 -13.41 28.88 -17.39
CA THR A 199 -14.61 29.57 -17.90
C THR A 199 -15.77 29.65 -16.90
N ALA A 200 -15.77 28.82 -15.85
CA ALA A 200 -16.83 28.77 -14.84
C ALA A 200 -16.66 29.79 -13.69
N THR A 201 -15.58 30.59 -13.70
CA THR A 201 -15.34 31.61 -12.67
C THR A 201 -15.93 32.94 -13.17
N PRO A 202 -16.98 33.51 -12.52
CA PRO A 202 -17.67 34.72 -12.97
C PRO A 202 -16.84 36.01 -12.78
#